data_AF-A0A951N7B4-F1
#
_entry.id   AF-A0A951N7B4-F1
#
_cell.length_a   1.000
_cell.length_b   1.000
_cell.length_c   1.000
_cell.angle_alpha   90.00
_cell.angle_beta   90.00
_cell.angle_gamma   90.00
#
_symmetry.space_group_name_H-M   'P 1'
#
loop_
_entity.id
_entity.type
_entity.pdbx_description
1 polymer ?
#
loop_
_entity_poly.entity_id
_entity_poly.type
_entity_poly.pdbx_seq_one_letter_code
_entity_poly.pdbx_strand_id
1 'polypeptide(L)'
;MNSLETDGFAILPDVLSAAQVENLRAVAARIESGGVSKRENVFAIRNLLDTREIQDLARCETMRALVEPVLGPRCFAVRGIFFDKVAGANWKVPYHQDLSIAVREKIEVEGFGPWSQKAGVVHV
;
A
#
# COMPACT_ATOMS: atom_id res chain seq x y z
N MET A 1 9.67 -16.90 -22.17
CA MET A 1 9.60 -15.43 -22.24
C MET A 1 9.43 -14.93 -20.82
N ASN A 2 10.33 -14.07 -20.32
CA ASN A 2 10.21 -13.46 -18.99
C ASN A 2 8.96 -12.58 -18.96
N SER A 3 7.96 -12.95 -18.15
CA SER A 3 6.62 -12.35 -18.20
C SER A 3 6.58 -10.93 -17.60
N LEU A 4 7.40 -10.63 -16.58
CA LEU A 4 7.32 -9.34 -15.88
C LEU A 4 7.72 -8.13 -16.74
N GLU A 5 8.79 -8.23 -17.53
CA GLU A 5 9.25 -7.11 -18.38
C GLU A 5 8.28 -6.81 -19.53
N THR A 6 7.54 -7.82 -19.99
CA THR A 6 6.57 -7.67 -21.08
C THR A 6 5.19 -7.27 -20.55
N ASP A 7 4.74 -7.91 -19.48
CA ASP A 7 3.37 -7.79 -18.98
C ASP A 7 3.23 -6.70 -17.90
N GLY A 8 4.33 -6.28 -17.28
CA GLY A 8 4.36 -5.28 -16.21
C GLY A 8 3.85 -5.78 -14.84
N PHE A 9 3.55 -7.08 -14.70
CA PHE A 9 3.15 -7.68 -13.43
C PHE A 9 3.59 -9.16 -13.31
N ALA A 10 3.52 -9.70 -12.09
CA ALA A 10 3.70 -11.12 -11.79
C ALA A 10 2.72 -11.55 -10.68
N ILE A 11 2.29 -12.82 -10.72
CA ILE A 11 1.41 -13.41 -9.69
C ILE A 11 2.20 -14.53 -9.01
N LEU A 12 2.37 -14.42 -7.69
CA LEU A 12 3.02 -15.43 -6.87
C LEU A 12 2.02 -15.96 -5.83
N PRO A 13 1.58 -17.22 -5.95
CA PRO A 13 0.72 -17.82 -4.93
C PRO A 13 1.51 -18.11 -3.65
N ASP A 14 0.79 -18.26 -2.54
CA ASP A 14 1.31 -18.81 -1.27
C ASP A 14 2.52 -18.08 -0.67
N VAL A 15 2.71 -16.79 -0.98
CA VAL A 15 3.76 -15.95 -0.39
C VAL A 15 3.58 -15.75 1.10
N LEU A 16 2.32 -15.67 1.56
CA LEU A 16 1.96 -15.51 2.97
C LEU A 16 1.20 -16.74 3.46
N SER A 17 1.55 -17.23 4.64
CA SER A 17 0.80 -18.27 5.33
C SER A 17 -0.58 -17.78 5.75
N ALA A 18 -1.52 -18.71 5.94
CA ALA A 18 -2.85 -18.41 6.46
C ALA A 18 -2.81 -17.63 7.79
N ALA A 19 -1.86 -17.97 8.68
CA ALA A 19 -1.67 -17.26 9.94
C ALA A 19 -1.21 -15.81 9.75
N GLN A 20 -0.30 -15.55 8.80
CA GLN A 20 0.11 -14.18 8.47
C GLN A 20 -1.05 -13.37 7.89
N VAL A 21 -1.86 -13.98 7.01
CA VAL A 21 -3.05 -13.32 6.46
C VAL A 21 -4.06 -12.98 7.57
N GLU A 22 -4.30 -13.89 8.50
CA GLU A 22 -5.22 -13.63 9.63
C GLU A 22 -4.71 -12.51 10.55
N ASN A 23 -3.40 -12.48 10.82
CA ASN A 23 -2.80 -11.39 11.57
C ASN A 23 -2.99 -10.02 10.86
N LEU A 24 -2.86 -9.96 9.53
CA LEU A 24 -3.08 -8.73 8.78
C LEU A 24 -4.55 -8.29 8.81
N ARG A 25 -5.50 -9.23 8.79
CA ARG A 25 -6.93 -8.94 8.98
C ARG A 25 -7.20 -8.33 10.36
N ALA A 26 -6.61 -8.91 11.41
CA ALA A 26 -6.73 -8.39 12.77
C ALA A 26 -6.13 -6.98 12.90
N VAL A 27 -4.99 -6.71 12.24
CA VAL A 27 -4.39 -5.37 12.19
C VAL A 27 -5.34 -4.36 11.53
N ALA A 28 -5.94 -4.70 10.39
CA ALA A 28 -6.89 -3.83 9.71
C ALA A 28 -8.11 -3.52 10.61
N ALA A 29 -8.74 -4.53 11.20
CA ALA A 29 -9.88 -4.36 12.11
C ALA A 29 -9.55 -3.51 13.35
N ARG A 30 -8.33 -3.64 13.89
CA ARG A 30 -7.87 -2.80 15.01
C ARG A 30 -7.72 -1.33 14.60
N ILE A 31 -7.22 -1.06 13.39
CA ILE A 31 -7.07 0.31 12.90
C ILE A 31 -8.45 0.94 12.63
N GLU A 32 -9.39 0.17 12.07
CA GLU A 32 -10.76 0.63 11.85
C GLU A 32 -11.46 1.02 13.17
N SER A 33 -11.28 0.21 14.22
CA SER A 33 -11.88 0.49 15.54
C SER A 33 -11.19 1.63 16.31
N GLY A 34 -9.93 1.95 16.00
CA GLY A 34 -9.15 3.01 16.67
C GLY A 34 -9.28 4.41 16.04
N GLY A 35 -9.92 4.56 14.88
CA GLY A 35 -10.06 5.84 14.18
C GLY A 35 -11.02 6.81 14.87
N VAL A 36 -10.58 8.04 15.14
CA VAL A 36 -11.38 9.15 15.75
C VAL A 36 -12.61 9.57 14.91
N SER A 37 -12.75 9.05 13.69
CA SER A 37 -13.94 9.24 12.88
C SER A 37 -14.95 8.13 13.13
N LYS A 38 -15.98 8.43 13.93
CA LYS A 38 -17.29 7.73 14.00
C LYS A 38 -18.03 7.75 12.64
N ARG A 39 -17.38 7.35 11.55
CA ARG A 39 -18.07 6.98 10.32
C ARG A 39 -18.32 5.49 10.44
N GLU A 40 -19.60 5.12 10.49
CA GLU A 40 -20.06 3.77 10.83
C GLU A 40 -19.50 2.65 9.95
N ASN A 41 -18.73 2.95 8.90
CA ASN A 41 -18.01 1.96 8.11
C ASN A 41 -16.73 2.54 7.49
N VAL A 42 -15.58 1.97 7.85
CA VAL A 42 -14.27 2.34 7.28
C VAL A 42 -13.98 1.40 6.10
N PHE A 43 -14.24 1.85 4.87
CA PHE A 43 -14.04 1.02 3.67
C PHE A 43 -12.65 1.19 3.02
N ALA A 44 -11.83 2.08 3.58
CA ALA A 44 -10.46 2.29 3.15
C ALA A 44 -9.62 2.86 4.29
N ILE A 45 -8.40 2.36 4.43
CA ILE A 45 -7.42 2.82 5.43
C ILE A 45 -6.19 3.33 4.68
N ARG A 46 -5.73 4.53 5.03
CA ARG A 46 -4.49 5.13 4.51
C ARG A 46 -3.42 5.10 5.59
N ASN A 47 -2.17 5.35 5.18
CA ASN A 47 -1.01 5.46 6.07
C ASN A 47 -0.75 4.19 6.88
N LEU A 48 -1.01 3.00 6.30
CA LEU A 48 -0.77 1.74 7.01
C LEU A 48 0.69 1.51 7.40
N LEU A 49 1.62 2.17 6.72
CA LEU A 49 3.03 2.16 7.11
C LEU A 49 3.29 2.85 8.45
N ASP A 50 2.32 3.53 9.06
CA ASP A 50 2.43 4.03 10.44
C ASP A 50 2.29 2.89 11.47
N THR A 51 1.83 1.72 11.04
CA THR A 51 1.65 0.52 11.88
C THR A 51 2.85 -0.41 11.79
N ARG A 52 3.38 -0.83 12.94
CA ARG A 52 4.60 -1.64 13.02
C ARG A 52 4.49 -2.96 12.26
N GLU A 53 3.37 -3.65 12.38
CA GLU A 53 3.12 -4.93 11.71
C GLU A 53 3.20 -4.82 10.19
N ILE A 54 2.76 -3.69 9.62
CA ILE A 54 2.83 -3.45 8.17
C ILE A 54 4.25 -3.06 7.74
N GLN A 55 4.97 -2.28 8.57
CA GLN A 55 6.38 -2.00 8.32
C GLN A 55 7.23 -3.27 8.36
N ASP A 56 6.96 -4.17 9.32
CA ASP A 56 7.68 -5.43 9.47
C ASP A 56 7.39 -6.36 8.30
N LEU A 57 6.13 -6.44 7.83
CA LEU A 57 5.78 -7.15 6.60
C LEU A 57 6.54 -6.59 5.38
N ALA A 58 6.58 -5.27 5.21
CA ALA A 58 7.26 -4.64 4.08
C ALA A 58 8.79 -4.84 4.09
N ARG A 59 9.37 -5.14 5.26
CA ARG A 59 10.81 -5.34 5.46
C ARG A 59 11.21 -6.81 5.62
N CYS A 60 10.24 -7.74 5.71
CA CYS A 60 10.56 -9.13 5.96
C CYS A 60 11.32 -9.74 4.77
N GLU A 61 12.13 -10.75 5.07
CA GLU A 61 13.00 -11.41 4.09
C GLU A 61 12.20 -11.92 2.87
N THR A 62 11.06 -12.56 3.12
CA THR A 62 10.17 -13.06 2.06
C THR A 62 9.77 -11.94 1.10
N MET A 63 9.35 -10.78 1.61
CA MET A 63 8.91 -9.70 0.74
C MET A 63 10.08 -9.01 0.04
N ARG A 64 11.19 -8.79 0.75
CA ARG A 64 12.41 -8.22 0.18
C ARG A 64 12.98 -9.08 -0.95
N ALA A 65 13.04 -10.40 -0.75
CA ALA A 65 13.53 -11.35 -1.76
C ALA A 65 12.72 -11.34 -3.06
N LEU A 66 11.43 -10.96 -3.01
CA LEU A 66 10.58 -10.82 -4.20
C LEU A 66 10.81 -9.51 -4.95
N VAL A 67 11.00 -8.40 -4.23
CA VAL A 67 11.02 -7.05 -4.84
C VAL A 67 12.41 -6.55 -5.19
N GLU A 68 13.44 -6.90 -4.43
CA GLU A 68 14.81 -6.42 -4.65
C GLU A 68 15.40 -6.83 -6.00
N PRO A 69 15.16 -8.05 -6.53
CA PRO A 69 15.66 -8.42 -7.85
C PRO A 69 15.08 -7.56 -8.98
N VAL A 70 13.93 -6.92 -8.76
CA VAL A 70 13.22 -6.10 -9.75
C VAL A 70 13.54 -4.62 -9.57
N LEU A 71 13.47 -4.11 -8.33
CA LEU A 71 13.58 -2.69 -8.01
C LEU A 71 14.96 -2.26 -7.49
N GLY A 72 15.84 -3.23 -7.23
CA GLY A 72 17.15 -3.04 -6.62
C GLY A 72 17.12 -3.03 -5.09
N PRO A 73 18.28 -3.28 -4.44
CA PRO A 73 18.37 -3.54 -2.99
C PRO A 73 18.03 -2.32 -2.11
N ARG A 74 18.01 -1.12 -2.69
CA ARG A 74 17.68 0.14 -1.98
C ARG A 74 16.20 0.49 -2.01
N CYS A 75 15.35 -0.35 -2.61
CA CYS A 75 13.92 -0.10 -2.62
C CYS A 75 13.33 -0.19 -1.21
N PHE A 76 12.25 0.56 -0.98
CA PHE A 76 11.49 0.52 0.26
C PHE A 76 10.03 0.88 0.00
N ALA A 77 9.14 0.44 0.88
CA ALA A 77 7.72 0.78 0.78
C ALA A 77 7.50 2.28 1.04
N VAL A 78 6.87 2.95 0.07
CA VAL A 78 6.54 4.38 0.16
C VAL A 78 5.11 4.64 0.62
N ARG A 79 4.22 3.64 0.52
CA ARG A 79 2.80 3.78 0.83
C ARG A 79 2.18 2.45 1.24
N GLY A 80 1.22 2.48 2.15
CA GLY A 80 0.38 1.34 2.53
C GLY A 80 -1.08 1.77 2.60
N ILE A 81 -1.95 1.07 1.87
CA ILE A 81 -3.39 1.36 1.79
C ILE A 81 -4.14 0.03 1.86
N PHE A 82 -5.25 0.02 2.58
CA PHE A 82 -6.20 -1.10 2.60
C PHE A 82 -7.53 -0.63 2.02
N PHE A 83 -8.19 -1.53 1.30
CA PHE A 83 -9.51 -1.31 0.73
C PHE A 83 -10.40 -2.49 1.09
N ASP A 84 -11.53 -2.21 1.73
CA ASP A 84 -12.59 -3.18 1.94
C ASP A 84 -13.75 -2.88 0.99
N LYS A 85 -13.88 -3.70 -0.05
CA LYS A 85 -14.90 -3.55 -1.10
C LYS A 85 -16.13 -4.39 -0.77
N VAL A 86 -17.02 -3.85 0.04
CA VAL A 86 -18.35 -4.43 0.29
C VAL A 86 -19.38 -3.88 -0.70
N ALA A 87 -20.56 -4.52 -0.79
CA ALA A 87 -21.62 -4.11 -1.72
C ALA A 87 -22.02 -2.63 -1.58
N GLY A 88 -22.06 -2.10 -0.36
CA GLY A 88 -22.38 -0.69 -0.08
C GLY A 88 -21.22 0.30 -0.33
N ALA A 89 -20.01 -0.20 -0.63
CA ALA A 89 -18.80 0.58 -0.78
C ALA A 89 -17.87 0.00 -1.84
N ASN A 90 -18.41 -0.17 -3.04
CA ASN A 90 -17.67 -0.67 -4.20
C ASN A 90 -17.60 0.42 -5.28
N TRP A 91 -16.65 1.35 -5.15
CA TRP A 91 -16.48 2.43 -6.12
C TRP A 91 -15.72 1.96 -7.36
N LYS A 92 -16.09 2.54 -8.51
CA LYS A 92 -15.42 2.31 -9.79
C LYS A 92 -13.98 2.83 -9.74
N VAL A 93 -13.05 2.04 -10.28
CA VAL A 93 -11.67 2.42 -10.49
C VAL A 93 -11.41 2.39 -12.01
N PRO A 94 -11.36 3.55 -12.70
CA PRO A 94 -11.07 3.59 -14.13
C PRO A 94 -9.63 3.15 -14.41
N TYR A 95 -9.31 2.85 -15.68
CA TYR A 95 -7.91 2.60 -16.09
C TYR A 95 -7.04 3.80 -15.72
N HIS A 96 -5.96 3.54 -14.99
CA HIS A 96 -4.98 4.54 -14.57
C HIS A 96 -3.66 3.85 -14.21
N GLN A 97 -2.62 4.65 -14.02
CA GLN A 97 -1.32 4.22 -13.49
C GLN A 97 -1.06 4.93 -12.17
N ASP A 98 -0.57 4.18 -11.19
CA ASP A 98 -0.14 4.73 -9.91
C ASP A 98 1.24 5.37 -10.05
N LEU A 99 1.26 6.69 -10.24
CA LEU A 99 2.49 7.48 -10.32
C LEU A 99 2.79 8.27 -9.03
N SER A 100 1.78 8.50 -8.20
CA SER A 100 1.95 9.33 -7.01
C SER A 100 2.62 8.59 -5.85
N ILE A 101 3.64 9.20 -5.27
CA ILE A 101 4.34 8.73 -4.07
C ILE A 101 3.98 9.59 -2.86
N ALA A 102 4.06 9.03 -1.66
CA ALA A 102 3.96 9.79 -0.42
C ALA A 102 5.34 10.32 -0.02
N VAL A 103 5.42 11.59 0.34
CA VAL A 103 6.68 12.24 0.73
C VAL A 103 6.54 12.96 2.06
N ARG A 104 7.66 13.07 2.78
CA ARG A 104 7.71 13.76 4.07
C ARG A 104 7.44 15.26 3.93
N GLU A 105 8.00 15.86 2.89
CA GLU A 105 7.92 17.30 2.64
C GLU A 105 7.85 17.58 1.14
N LYS A 106 7.24 18.71 0.81
CA LYS A 106 7.18 19.19 -0.57
C LYS A 106 8.50 19.83 -0.95
N ILE A 107 9.15 19.31 -1.99
CA ILE A 107 10.38 19.87 -2.57
C ILE A 107 10.11 20.05 -4.06
N GLU A 108 10.22 21.28 -4.55
CA GLU A 108 10.03 21.57 -5.98
C GLU A 108 11.22 20.99 -6.76
N VAL A 109 10.92 19.99 -7.59
CA VAL A 109 11.87 19.32 -8.49
C VAL A 109 11.22 19.23 -9.86
N GLU A 110 11.97 19.57 -10.90
CA GLU A 110 11.47 19.48 -12.27
C GLU A 110 10.94 18.07 -12.59
N GLY A 111 9.75 17.99 -13.17
CA GLY A 111 9.06 16.73 -13.48
C GLY A 111 8.23 16.13 -12.35
N PHE A 112 8.23 16.72 -11.14
CA PHE A 112 7.43 16.24 -10.00
C PHE A 112 6.21 17.12 -9.74
N GLY A 113 5.03 16.55 -9.97
CA GLY A 113 3.73 17.18 -9.79
C GLY A 113 2.62 16.42 -10.51
N PRO A 114 1.34 16.77 -10.29
CA PRO A 114 0.84 17.79 -9.37
C PRO A 114 0.81 17.32 -7.92
N TRP A 115 1.00 18.26 -7.00
CA TRP A 115 1.00 18.00 -5.55
C TRP A 115 -0.41 17.82 -5.00
N SER A 116 -0.58 16.93 -4.03
CA SER A 116 -1.84 16.73 -3.30
C SER A 116 -1.61 16.35 -1.84
N GLN A 117 -2.63 16.47 -0.99
CA GLN A 117 -2.59 15.98 0.39
C GLN A 117 -3.67 14.93 0.61
N LYS A 118 -3.30 13.78 1.16
CA LYS A 118 -4.20 12.65 1.41
C LYS A 118 -3.98 12.14 2.83
N ALA A 119 -5.02 12.19 3.67
CA ALA A 119 -4.94 11.82 5.09
C ALA A 119 -3.74 12.47 5.81
N GLY A 120 -3.57 13.78 5.62
CA GLY A 120 -2.47 14.56 6.21
C GLY A 120 -1.11 14.42 5.52
N VAL A 121 -0.92 13.43 4.63
CA VAL A 121 0.36 13.15 3.99
C VAL A 121 0.45 13.79 2.60
N VAL A 122 1.57 14.47 2.34
CA VAL A 122 1.87 15.09 1.04
C VAL A 122 2.19 14.02 0.01
N HIS A 123 1.63 14.18 -1.18
CA HIS A 123 1.87 13.32 -2.34
C HIS A 123 2.27 14.16 -3.55
N VAL A 124 3.08 13.55 -4.41
CA VAL A 124 3.52 14.09 -5.70
C VAL A 124 3.51 12.99 -6.74
#